data_AF-A0A3C0FPL0-F1
#
_entry.id   AF-A0A3C0FPL0-F1
#
_cell.length_a   1.000
_cell.length_b   1.000
_cell.length_c   1.000
_cell.angle_alpha   90.00
_cell.angle_beta   90.00
_cell.angle_gamma   90.00
#
_symmetry.space_group_name_H-M   'P 1'
#
loop_
_entity.id
_entity.type
_entity.pdbx_description
1 polymer ?
#
loop_
_entity_poly.entity_id
_entity_poly.type
_entity_poly.pdbx_seq_one_letter_code
_entity_poly.pdbx_strand_id
1 'polypeptide(L)'
;WFAGLFNYSFWTSWWFGVVMLTFTLAFLRRERLLVKDATVKRRKTLIVCAEDWSFVSHRIVLGRAALVRGDDVVVACNTAAATEGLRKEGFRLVHVPIARGGLSPLKSLKTITALACLIRRENPDVIVNVAIQCVVLSSFAGILVGAKRSVNMVTGLGFLFVSDGAKTKILRQIVSLLLRFYALCPSIRVIVQNADDYALMKRLGYKERCLALIRGSGVDISAFSPAGEKTSEPKSAIFVARMLWSKGLGELIEAARILKSRKRDYRLVLVGDVDPANPDSASKQDLQSWQS
;
A
#
# COMPACT_ATOMS: atom_id res chain seq x y z
N TRP A 1 11.77 -8.48 35.04
CA TRP A 1 10.67 -7.69 34.42
C TRP A 1 10.63 -7.97 32.91
N PHE A 2 10.33 -9.22 32.50
CA PHE A 2 10.05 -9.59 31.08
C PHE A 2 9.46 -11.01 30.94
N ALA A 3 8.72 -11.51 31.95
CA ALA A 3 8.14 -12.87 31.96
C ALA A 3 6.60 -12.88 32.11
N GLY A 4 5.92 -11.72 32.00
CA GLY A 4 4.48 -11.60 32.26
C GLY A 4 3.57 -11.62 31.02
N LEU A 5 4.12 -11.63 29.80
CA LEU A 5 3.34 -11.54 28.56
C LEU A 5 3.02 -12.90 27.89
N PHE A 6 3.52 -14.00 28.46
CA PHE A 6 3.19 -15.37 28.04
C PHE A 6 2.33 -16.06 29.10
N ASN A 7 1.26 -15.39 29.53
CA ASN A 7 0.31 -16.05 30.41
C ASN A 7 -0.58 -16.99 29.57
N TYR A 8 -0.30 -18.30 29.67
CA TYR A 8 -1.02 -19.40 29.02
C TYR A 8 -2.55 -19.31 29.18
N SER A 9 -3.01 -18.63 30.24
CA SER A 9 -4.43 -18.42 30.56
C SER A 9 -5.23 -17.69 29.49
N PHE A 10 -4.63 -16.81 28.69
CA PHE A 10 -5.39 -16.12 27.62
C PHE A 10 -5.79 -17.08 26.48
N TRP A 11 -4.88 -17.98 26.11
CA TRP A 11 -5.06 -18.96 25.03
C TRP A 11 -5.87 -20.19 25.46
N THR A 12 -5.96 -20.46 26.76
CA THR A 12 -6.82 -21.51 27.33
C THR A 12 -8.15 -20.97 27.89
N SER A 13 -8.42 -19.67 27.75
CA SER A 13 -9.67 -19.08 28.21
C SER A 13 -10.85 -19.53 27.34
N TRP A 14 -11.98 -19.83 28.00
CA TRP A 14 -13.24 -20.24 27.36
C TRP A 14 -13.68 -19.27 26.23
N TRP A 15 -13.32 -17.99 26.35
CA TRP A 15 -13.55 -16.96 25.33
C TRP A 15 -12.86 -17.24 23.98
N PHE A 16 -11.63 -17.77 23.98
CA PHE A 16 -10.94 -18.12 22.74
C PHE A 16 -11.64 -19.27 22.01
N GLY A 17 -12.12 -20.25 22.78
CA GLY A 17 -12.94 -21.36 22.29
C GLY A 17 -14.26 -20.87 21.67
N VAL A 18 -14.97 -19.96 22.33
CA VAL A 18 -16.20 -19.35 21.81
C VAL A 18 -15.93 -18.57 20.51
N VAL A 19 -14.86 -17.79 20.45
CA VAL A 19 -14.47 -17.06 19.24
C VAL A 19 -14.18 -18.03 18.08
N MET A 20 -13.37 -19.06 18.31
CA MET A 20 -13.07 -20.10 17.30
C MET A 20 -14.34 -20.86 16.86
N LEU A 21 -15.22 -21.23 17.79
CA LEU A 21 -16.47 -21.92 17.48
C LEU A 21 -17.41 -21.04 16.65
N THR A 22 -17.47 -19.74 16.95
CA THR A 22 -18.26 -18.76 16.19
C THR A 22 -17.71 -18.61 14.77
N PHE A 23 -16.39 -18.60 14.61
CA PHE A 23 -15.73 -18.61 13.28
C PHE A 23 -16.02 -19.90 12.50
N THR A 24 -15.97 -21.07 13.16
CA THR A 24 -16.27 -22.37 12.53
C THR A 24 -17.74 -22.49 12.13
N LEU A 25 -18.67 -22.03 12.97
CA LEU A 25 -20.10 -22.03 12.65
C LEU A 25 -20.45 -21.03 11.54
N ALA A 26 -19.79 -19.86 11.52
CA ALA A 26 -19.90 -18.91 10.41
C ALA A 26 -19.34 -19.47 9.10
N PHE A 27 -18.27 -20.28 9.17
CA PHE A 27 -17.70 -21.00 8.04
C PHE A 27 -18.67 -22.06 7.49
N LEU A 28 -19.29 -22.87 8.36
CA LEU A 28 -20.23 -23.93 7.98
C LEU A 28 -21.57 -23.40 7.43
N ARG A 29 -22.05 -22.24 7.91
CA ARG A 29 -23.31 -21.63 7.43
C ARG A 29 -23.20 -21.06 6.00
N ARG A 30 -21.97 -20.89 5.49
CA ARG A 30 -21.67 -20.36 4.15
C ARG A 30 -21.98 -21.34 3.03
N GLU A 31 -21.80 -22.64 3.24
CA GLU A 31 -21.97 -23.64 2.17
C GLU A 31 -23.43 -23.88 1.80
N ARG A 32 -24.39 -23.63 2.71
CA ARG A 32 -25.81 -23.92 2.47
C ARG A 32 -26.61 -22.81 1.77
N LEU A 33 -26.04 -21.63 1.54
CA LEU A 33 -26.82 -20.44 1.09
C LEU A 33 -26.48 -19.92 -0.31
N LEU A 34 -25.70 -20.65 -1.11
CA LEU A 34 -25.34 -20.23 -2.47
C LEU A 34 -26.05 -21.05 -3.55
N VAL A 35 -27.38 -21.00 -3.59
CA VAL A 35 -28.15 -21.29 -4.82
C VAL A 35 -29.34 -20.34 -4.90
N LYS A 36 -29.26 -19.30 -5.74
CA LYS A 36 -30.27 -18.96 -6.77
C LYS A 36 -29.99 -17.64 -7.51
N ASP A 37 -30.26 -17.73 -8.82
CA ASP A 37 -30.57 -16.75 -9.87
C ASP A 37 -29.51 -15.74 -10.34
N ALA A 38 -29.00 -16.01 -11.55
CA ALA A 38 -28.07 -15.20 -12.31
C ALA A 38 -28.82 -14.29 -13.30
N THR A 39 -29.10 -13.07 -12.89
CA THR A 39 -28.97 -11.94 -13.82
C THR A 39 -27.48 -11.71 -14.08
N VAL A 40 -27.08 -11.14 -15.22
CA VAL A 40 -25.68 -10.80 -15.50
C VAL A 40 -25.23 -9.71 -14.52
N LYS A 41 -24.80 -10.14 -13.33
CA LYS A 41 -24.40 -9.26 -12.25
C LYS A 41 -23.09 -8.59 -12.64
N ARG A 42 -23.11 -7.26 -12.76
CA ARG A 42 -21.87 -6.48 -12.97
C ARG A 42 -20.87 -6.88 -11.89
N ARG A 43 -19.64 -7.20 -12.30
CA ARG A 43 -18.55 -7.53 -11.38
C ARG A 43 -18.33 -6.33 -10.47
N LYS A 44 -18.32 -6.55 -9.15
CA LYS A 44 -18.01 -5.49 -8.20
C LYS A 44 -16.54 -5.53 -7.79
N THR A 45 -15.83 -4.43 -8.01
CA THR A 45 -14.40 -4.29 -7.72
C THR A 45 -14.21 -3.23 -6.63
N LEU A 46 -13.67 -3.65 -5.48
CA LEU A 46 -13.30 -2.75 -4.39
C LEU A 46 -11.79 -2.47 -4.46
N ILE A 47 -11.40 -1.22 -4.66
CA ILE A 47 -10.00 -0.79 -4.63
C ILE A 47 -9.75 -0.09 -3.30
N VAL A 48 -8.76 -0.56 -2.54
CA VAL A 48 -8.36 0.03 -1.26
C VAL A 48 -7.01 0.71 -1.41
N CYS A 49 -6.98 2.02 -1.20
CA CYS A 49 -5.79 2.86 -1.25
C CYS A 49 -5.70 3.70 0.03
N ALA A 50 -4.50 4.18 0.39
CA ALA A 50 -4.36 5.01 1.58
C ALA A 50 -5.08 6.36 1.42
N GLU A 51 -4.96 6.99 0.25
CA GLU A 51 -5.39 8.36 -0.01
C GLU A 51 -5.96 8.50 -1.42
N ASP A 52 -6.89 9.43 -1.61
CA ASP A 52 -7.51 9.70 -2.91
C ASP A 52 -6.51 10.21 -3.97
N TRP A 53 -5.63 11.15 -3.63
CA TRP A 53 -4.58 11.64 -4.53
C TRP A 53 -3.60 10.54 -4.95
N SER A 54 -3.35 9.55 -4.07
CA SER A 54 -2.48 8.42 -4.37
C SER A 54 -3.14 7.49 -5.39
N PHE A 55 -4.47 7.31 -5.26
CA PHE A 55 -5.24 6.59 -6.27
C PHE A 55 -5.19 7.32 -7.62
N VAL A 56 -5.44 8.63 -7.66
CA VAL A 56 -5.35 9.44 -8.89
C VAL A 56 -3.99 9.25 -9.58
N SER A 57 -2.91 9.44 -8.84
CA SER A 57 -1.55 9.43 -9.41
C SER A 57 -1.07 8.06 -9.88
N HIS A 58 -1.43 6.98 -9.19
CA HIS A 58 -0.80 5.66 -9.44
C HIS A 58 -1.75 4.59 -9.98
N ARG A 59 -3.07 4.74 -9.76
CA ARG A 59 -4.05 3.65 -9.93
C ARG A 59 -5.36 4.05 -10.59
N ILE A 60 -5.51 5.31 -11.00
CA ILE A 60 -6.71 5.76 -11.70
C ILE A 60 -6.92 5.00 -13.01
N VAL A 61 -5.85 4.69 -13.74
CA VAL A 61 -5.90 3.92 -14.99
C VAL A 61 -6.44 2.51 -14.73
N LEU A 62 -6.08 1.88 -13.61
CA LEU A 62 -6.64 0.59 -13.21
C LEU A 62 -8.15 0.70 -12.94
N GLY A 63 -8.57 1.75 -12.23
CA GLY A 63 -9.98 2.03 -12.00
C GLY A 63 -10.75 2.26 -13.30
N ARG A 64 -10.23 3.10 -14.20
CA ARG A 64 -10.82 3.41 -15.50
C ARG A 64 -10.94 2.16 -16.36
N ALA A 65 -9.91 1.31 -16.40
CA ALA A 65 -9.96 0.03 -17.11
C ALA A 65 -11.05 -0.90 -16.55
N ALA A 66 -11.26 -0.91 -15.23
CA ALA A 66 -12.36 -1.66 -14.62
C ALA A 66 -13.73 -1.08 -14.98
N LEU A 67 -13.90 0.25 -14.99
CA LEU A 67 -15.12 0.91 -15.45
C LEU A 67 -15.42 0.61 -16.92
N VAL A 68 -14.43 0.66 -17.80
CA VAL A 68 -14.56 0.31 -19.24
C VAL A 68 -14.99 -1.14 -19.43
N ARG A 69 -14.52 -2.05 -18.56
CA ARG A 69 -14.99 -3.45 -18.54
C ARG A 69 -16.44 -3.61 -18.06
N GLY A 70 -17.04 -2.56 -17.49
CA GLY A 70 -18.39 -2.56 -16.96
C GLY A 70 -18.49 -2.98 -15.49
N ASP A 71 -17.38 -2.96 -14.74
CA ASP A 71 -17.39 -3.23 -13.30
C ASP A 71 -18.11 -2.10 -12.52
N ASP A 72 -18.75 -2.46 -11.40
CA ASP A 72 -19.09 -1.50 -10.34
C ASP A 72 -17.85 -1.27 -9.48
N VAL A 73 -17.24 -0.09 -9.61
CA VAL A 73 -15.95 0.23 -8.96
C VAL A 73 -16.15 1.10 -7.73
N VAL A 74 -15.74 0.55 -6.59
CA VAL A 74 -15.72 1.24 -5.30
C VAL A 74 -14.28 1.54 -4.90
N VAL A 75 -13.98 2.78 -4.52
CA VAL A 75 -12.66 3.18 -4.04
C VAL A 75 -12.75 3.54 -2.57
N ALA A 76 -12.04 2.78 -1.72
CA ALA A 76 -11.96 2.98 -0.28
C ALA A 76 -10.62 3.62 0.09
N CYS A 77 -10.64 4.83 0.63
CA CYS A 77 -9.43 5.57 1.01
C CYS A 77 -9.76 6.71 1.98
N ASN A 78 -8.73 7.40 2.49
CA ASN A 78 -8.94 8.74 3.04
C ASN A 78 -9.33 9.69 1.90
N THR A 79 -10.59 10.13 1.94
CA THR A 79 -11.15 11.12 1.03
C THR A 79 -10.69 12.53 1.41
N ALA A 80 -10.20 13.28 0.43
CA ALA A 80 -9.76 14.67 0.53
C ALA A 80 -10.15 15.42 -0.76
N ALA A 81 -9.26 16.26 -1.28
CA ALA A 81 -9.53 17.18 -2.38
C ALA A 81 -9.84 16.48 -3.73
N ALA A 82 -9.35 15.28 -3.97
CA ALA A 82 -9.55 14.59 -5.25
C ALA A 82 -10.91 13.86 -5.35
N THR A 83 -11.66 13.78 -4.25
CA THR A 83 -12.88 12.98 -4.14
C THR A 83 -13.94 13.33 -5.16
N GLU A 84 -14.20 14.62 -5.37
CA GLU A 84 -15.28 15.05 -6.28
C GLU A 84 -14.92 14.83 -7.75
N GLY A 85 -13.65 15.04 -8.12
CA GLY A 85 -13.16 14.72 -9.46
C GLY A 85 -13.32 13.23 -9.78
N LEU A 86 -12.96 12.36 -8.83
CA LEU A 86 -13.11 10.92 -9.01
C LEU A 86 -14.58 10.48 -9.11
N ARG A 87 -15.51 11.12 -8.38
CA ARG A 87 -16.95 10.84 -8.52
C ARG A 87 -17.48 11.18 -9.91
N LYS A 88 -17.04 12.32 -10.47
CA LYS A 88 -17.41 12.73 -11.84
C LYS A 88 -16.91 11.76 -12.91
N GLU A 89 -15.79 11.07 -12.65
CA GLU A 89 -15.30 10.00 -13.53
C GLU A 89 -16.07 8.67 -13.41
N GLY A 90 -17.03 8.58 -12.48
CA GLY A 90 -17.87 7.38 -12.29
C GLY A 90 -17.41 6.45 -11.17
N PHE A 91 -16.42 6.85 -10.36
CA PHE A 91 -16.01 6.07 -9.18
C PHE A 91 -16.94 6.31 -7.98
N ARG A 92 -17.27 5.25 -7.25
CA ARG A 92 -17.93 5.39 -5.94
C ARG A 92 -16.91 5.41 -4.82
N LEU A 93 -16.69 6.58 -4.23
CA LEU A 93 -15.74 6.74 -3.12
C LEU A 93 -16.39 6.49 -1.76
N VAL A 94 -15.69 5.71 -0.93
CA VAL A 94 -16.06 5.46 0.46
C VAL A 94 -14.88 5.86 1.34
N HIS A 95 -15.15 6.75 2.30
CA HIS A 95 -14.15 7.15 3.28
C HIS A 95 -13.80 5.97 4.21
N VAL A 96 -12.51 5.66 4.33
CA VAL A 96 -11.99 4.71 5.32
C VAL A 96 -10.78 5.36 6.01
N PRO A 97 -10.75 5.45 7.34
CA PRO A 97 -9.68 6.14 8.06
C PRO A 97 -8.41 5.30 8.09
N ILE A 98 -7.51 5.51 7.13
CA ILE A 98 -6.22 4.81 7.03
C ILE A 98 -5.11 5.76 7.54
N ALA A 99 -4.53 5.48 8.69
CA ALA A 99 -3.55 6.41 9.28
C ALA A 99 -2.26 6.52 8.46
N ARG A 100 -1.81 7.74 8.13
CA ARG A 100 -0.47 7.96 7.56
C ARG A 100 0.64 7.77 8.60
N GLY A 101 1.84 7.43 8.15
CA GLY A 101 3.06 7.48 8.96
C GLY A 101 3.27 6.31 9.93
N GLY A 102 2.39 5.30 9.95
CA GLY A 102 2.62 4.09 10.75
C GLY A 102 1.37 3.29 11.11
N LEU A 103 1.58 2.16 11.80
CA LEU A 103 0.55 1.24 12.26
C LEU A 103 0.32 1.41 13.76
N SER A 104 -0.43 2.45 14.15
CA SER A 104 -0.94 2.55 15.53
C SER A 104 -1.98 1.44 15.77
N PRO A 105 -1.85 0.59 16.82
CA PRO A 105 -2.76 -0.54 17.02
C PRO A 105 -4.24 -0.15 17.06
N LEU A 106 -4.58 0.91 17.80
CA LEU A 106 -5.95 1.40 17.94
C LEU A 106 -6.51 1.94 16.61
N LYS A 107 -5.69 2.69 15.86
CA LYS A 107 -6.09 3.21 14.54
C LYS A 107 -6.26 2.06 13.56
N SER A 108 -5.32 1.12 13.52
CA SER A 108 -5.39 -0.10 12.70
C SER A 108 -6.64 -0.91 12.98
N LEU A 109 -7.04 -1.07 14.24
CA LEU A 109 -8.27 -1.79 14.59
C LEU A 109 -9.52 -1.07 14.06
N LYS A 110 -9.59 0.27 14.21
CA LYS A 110 -10.68 1.06 13.61
C LYS A 110 -10.73 0.91 12.09
N THR A 111 -9.58 0.94 11.42
CA THR A 111 -9.49 0.73 9.96
C THR A 111 -9.95 -0.68 9.57
N ILE A 112 -9.52 -1.72 10.30
CA ILE A 112 -9.92 -3.12 10.04
C ILE A 112 -11.44 -3.27 10.19
N THR A 113 -12.03 -2.75 11.26
CA THR A 113 -13.49 -2.82 11.47
C THR A 113 -14.26 -2.09 10.38
N ALA A 114 -13.82 -0.91 9.98
CA ALA A 114 -14.43 -0.15 8.88
C ALA A 114 -14.35 -0.92 7.56
N LEU A 115 -13.18 -1.49 7.24
CA LEU A 115 -12.98 -2.31 6.04
C LEU A 115 -13.81 -3.59 6.08
N ALA A 116 -13.90 -4.28 7.22
CA ALA A 116 -14.69 -5.50 7.36
C ALA A 116 -16.19 -5.22 7.13
N CYS A 117 -16.72 -4.14 7.73
CA CYS A 117 -18.08 -3.68 7.50
C CYS A 117 -18.32 -3.34 6.01
N LEU A 118 -17.40 -2.59 5.42
CA LEU A 118 -17.46 -2.21 4.00
C LEU A 118 -17.45 -3.43 3.08
N ILE A 119 -16.49 -4.34 3.25
CA ILE A 119 -16.35 -5.54 2.42
C ILE A 119 -17.60 -6.41 2.54
N ARG A 120 -18.16 -6.56 3.76
CA ARG A 120 -19.38 -7.34 3.98
C ARG A 120 -20.60 -6.71 3.34
N ARG A 121 -20.77 -5.39 3.48
CA ARG A 121 -21.89 -4.63 2.87
C ARG A 121 -21.83 -4.66 1.36
N GLU A 122 -20.64 -4.44 0.80
CA GLU A 122 -20.47 -4.34 -0.65
C GLU A 122 -20.45 -5.71 -1.33
N ASN A 123 -19.96 -6.74 -0.64
CA ASN A 123 -19.76 -8.09 -1.15
C ASN A 123 -19.04 -8.09 -2.52
N PRO A 124 -17.83 -7.49 -2.61
CA PRO A 124 -17.12 -7.36 -3.87
C PRO A 124 -16.66 -8.72 -4.39
N ASP A 125 -16.59 -8.85 -5.72
CA ASP A 125 -16.07 -10.04 -6.39
C ASP A 125 -14.54 -10.11 -6.35
N VAL A 126 -13.90 -8.94 -6.27
CA VAL A 126 -12.46 -8.78 -6.05
C VAL A 126 -12.18 -7.54 -5.22
N ILE A 127 -11.21 -7.66 -4.32
CA ILE A 127 -10.59 -6.55 -3.61
C ILE A 127 -9.20 -6.33 -4.20
N VAL A 128 -8.85 -5.10 -4.53
CA VAL A 128 -7.50 -4.72 -4.95
C VAL A 128 -6.90 -3.80 -3.89
N ASN A 129 -5.91 -4.30 -3.15
CA ASN A 129 -5.25 -3.56 -2.09
C ASN A 129 -3.96 -2.95 -2.63
N VAL A 130 -3.79 -1.63 -2.46
CA VAL A 130 -2.62 -0.90 -2.96
C VAL A 130 -1.80 -0.40 -1.78
N ALA A 131 -0.49 -0.67 -1.85
CA ALA A 131 0.49 -0.41 -0.79
C ALA A 131 0.38 -1.34 0.42
N ILE A 132 1.52 -1.54 1.10
CA ILE A 132 1.68 -2.57 2.13
C ILE A 132 0.72 -2.40 3.31
N GLN A 133 0.42 -1.16 3.71
CA GLN A 133 -0.51 -0.90 4.81
C GLN A 133 -1.93 -1.36 4.49
N CYS A 134 -2.42 -1.07 3.28
CA CYS A 134 -3.74 -1.53 2.83
C CYS A 134 -3.74 -3.05 2.68
N VAL A 135 -2.66 -3.64 2.15
CA VAL A 135 -2.50 -5.10 2.06
C VAL A 135 -2.64 -5.75 3.43
N VAL A 136 -1.94 -5.23 4.44
CA VAL A 136 -1.97 -5.75 5.81
C VAL A 136 -3.38 -5.63 6.40
N LEU A 137 -4.00 -4.45 6.37
CA LEU A 137 -5.26 -4.20 7.07
C LEU A 137 -6.49 -4.77 6.32
N SER A 138 -6.56 -4.57 5.01
CA SER A 138 -7.70 -4.98 4.17
C SER A 138 -7.72 -6.47 3.89
N SER A 139 -6.56 -7.12 3.70
CA SER A 139 -6.55 -8.59 3.57
C SER A 139 -7.00 -9.26 4.86
N PHE A 140 -6.57 -8.74 6.02
CA PHE A 140 -7.04 -9.23 7.31
C PHE A 140 -8.57 -9.07 7.44
N ALA A 141 -9.07 -7.86 7.20
CA ALA A 141 -10.50 -7.58 7.23
C ALA A 141 -11.30 -8.46 6.26
N GLY A 142 -10.77 -8.68 5.06
CA GLY A 142 -11.35 -9.54 4.04
C GLY A 142 -11.42 -11.01 4.45
N ILE A 143 -10.36 -11.53 5.09
CA ILE A 143 -10.36 -12.90 5.62
C ILE A 143 -11.44 -13.06 6.70
N LEU A 144 -11.54 -12.10 7.64
CA LEU A 144 -12.53 -12.14 8.72
C LEU A 144 -13.98 -12.21 8.20
N VAL A 145 -14.27 -11.60 7.06
CA VAL A 145 -15.63 -11.57 6.48
C VAL A 145 -15.83 -12.49 5.28
N GLY A 146 -14.83 -13.31 4.94
CA GLY A 146 -14.92 -14.31 3.87
C GLY A 146 -14.88 -13.74 2.45
N ALA A 147 -14.10 -12.68 2.22
CA ALA A 147 -13.90 -12.06 0.91
C ALA A 147 -13.55 -13.11 -0.16
N LYS A 148 -14.17 -12.99 -1.34
CA LYS A 148 -14.05 -13.98 -2.42
C LYS A 148 -12.63 -14.04 -2.98
N ARG A 149 -12.06 -12.88 -3.32
CA ARG A 149 -10.75 -12.73 -3.95
C ARG A 149 -10.09 -11.43 -3.51
N SER A 150 -8.79 -11.48 -3.23
CA SER A 150 -7.96 -10.33 -2.90
C SER A 150 -6.71 -10.31 -3.77
N VAL A 151 -6.43 -9.17 -4.39
CA VAL A 151 -5.22 -8.90 -5.16
C VAL A 151 -4.43 -7.82 -4.43
N ASN A 152 -3.27 -8.20 -3.92
CA ASN A 152 -2.41 -7.35 -3.12
C ASN A 152 -1.28 -6.79 -3.99
N MET A 153 -1.36 -5.50 -4.32
CA MET A 153 -0.31 -4.78 -5.04
C MET A 153 0.69 -4.19 -4.05
N VAL A 154 1.82 -4.87 -3.90
CA VAL A 154 2.95 -4.43 -3.07
C VAL A 154 3.91 -3.62 -3.94
N THR A 155 3.88 -2.30 -3.78
CA THR A 155 4.64 -1.32 -4.58
C THR A 155 5.89 -0.85 -3.84
N GLY A 156 6.61 -1.79 -3.22
CA GLY A 156 7.65 -1.52 -2.24
C GLY A 156 7.15 -1.56 -0.80
N LEU A 157 8.02 -2.01 0.11
CA LEU A 157 7.66 -2.25 1.50
C LEU A 157 7.83 -1.01 2.40
N GLY A 158 8.35 0.08 1.85
CA GLY A 158 8.51 1.38 2.50
C GLY A 158 9.49 1.38 3.68
N PHE A 159 9.37 2.41 4.52
CA PHE A 159 10.21 2.66 5.71
C PHE A 159 10.32 1.48 6.68
N LEU A 160 9.32 0.59 6.71
CA LEU A 160 9.31 -0.63 7.52
C LEU A 160 10.54 -1.53 7.30
N PHE A 161 11.13 -1.47 6.11
CA PHE A 161 12.29 -2.27 5.73
C PHE A 161 13.60 -1.47 5.66
N VAL A 162 13.54 -0.14 5.79
CA VAL A 162 14.71 0.73 5.72
C VAL A 162 15.20 1.16 7.10
N SER A 163 14.30 1.36 8.08
CA SER A 163 14.69 1.81 9.42
C SER A 163 15.09 0.66 10.36
N ASP A 164 16.20 0.84 11.08
CA ASP A 164 16.79 -0.13 12.02
C ASP A 164 16.34 0.01 13.48
N GLY A 165 15.39 0.91 13.77
CA GLY A 165 14.83 1.07 15.12
C GLY A 165 14.23 -0.24 15.70
N ALA A 166 14.31 -0.43 17.02
CA ALA A 166 13.75 -1.61 17.68
C ALA A 166 12.24 -1.79 17.41
N LYS A 167 11.48 -0.68 17.38
CA LYS A 167 10.05 -0.67 17.04
C LYS A 167 9.78 -1.12 15.59
N THR A 168 10.63 -0.73 14.64
CA THR A 168 10.47 -1.13 13.23
C THR A 168 10.82 -2.60 13.02
N LYS A 169 11.79 -3.15 13.77
CA LYS A 169 12.09 -4.60 13.75
C LYS A 169 10.90 -5.45 14.20
N ILE A 170 10.26 -5.09 15.32
CA ILE A 170 9.06 -5.79 15.82
C ILE A 170 7.93 -5.68 14.79
N LEU A 171 7.68 -4.47 14.27
CA LEU A 171 6.62 -4.26 13.29
C LEU A 171 6.87 -5.05 12.00
N ARG A 172 8.12 -5.12 11.54
CA ARG A 172 8.53 -5.94 10.39
C ARG A 172 8.26 -7.43 10.61
N GLN A 173 8.53 -7.94 11.81
CA GLN A 173 8.22 -9.33 12.16
C GLN A 173 6.71 -9.59 12.12
N ILE A 174 5.90 -8.71 12.73
CA ILE A 174 4.43 -8.82 12.72
C ILE A 174 3.89 -8.80 11.28
N VAL A 175 4.34 -7.84 10.47
CA VAL A 175 3.93 -7.74 9.06
C VAL A 175 4.36 -8.99 8.29
N SER A 176 5.58 -9.48 8.50
CA SER A 176 6.08 -10.69 7.83
C SER A 176 5.28 -11.94 8.21
N LEU A 177 4.86 -12.05 9.47
CA LEU A 177 4.00 -13.15 9.93
C LEU A 177 2.60 -13.08 9.28
N LEU A 178 2.01 -11.89 9.20
CA LEU A 178 0.73 -11.69 8.52
C LEU A 178 0.83 -12.01 7.02
N LEU A 179 1.90 -11.56 6.35
CA LEU A 179 2.13 -11.88 4.95
C LEU A 179 2.34 -13.38 4.71
N ARG A 180 3.03 -14.09 5.61
CA ARG A 180 3.15 -15.56 5.59
C ARG A 180 1.79 -16.23 5.74
N PHE A 181 0.98 -15.77 6.68
CA PHE A 181 -0.38 -16.26 6.84
C PHE A 181 -1.22 -16.06 5.57
N TYR A 182 -1.11 -14.89 4.93
CA TYR A 182 -1.82 -14.61 3.67
C TYR A 182 -1.36 -15.49 2.51
N ALA A 183 -0.11 -15.97 2.51
CA ALA A 183 0.38 -16.91 1.50
C ALA A 183 -0.35 -18.27 1.54
N LEU A 184 -0.92 -18.63 2.69
CA LEU A 184 -1.72 -19.83 2.88
C LEU A 184 -3.17 -19.67 2.39
N CYS A 185 -3.63 -18.44 2.17
CA CYS A 185 -5.00 -18.16 1.76
C CYS A 185 -5.17 -18.29 0.23
N PRO A 186 -6.00 -19.22 -0.28
CA PRO A 186 -6.15 -19.45 -1.72
C PRO A 186 -6.82 -18.28 -2.47
N SER A 187 -7.57 -17.44 -1.75
CA SER A 187 -8.23 -16.24 -2.28
C SER A 187 -7.27 -15.07 -2.51
N ILE A 188 -6.02 -15.17 -2.05
CA ILE A 188 -5.03 -14.09 -2.12
C ILE A 188 -4.08 -14.30 -3.31
N ARG A 189 -3.91 -13.23 -4.07
CA ARG A 189 -2.89 -13.07 -5.12
C ARG A 189 -2.05 -11.84 -4.80
N VAL A 190 -0.77 -11.87 -5.16
CA VAL A 190 0.16 -10.76 -4.93
C VAL A 190 0.76 -10.32 -6.26
N ILE A 191 0.82 -9.01 -6.43
CA ILE A 191 1.55 -8.35 -7.51
C ILE A 191 2.66 -7.52 -6.88
N VAL A 192 3.89 -7.73 -7.33
CA VAL A 192 5.08 -6.95 -6.93
C VAL A 192 5.66 -6.24 -8.14
N GLN A 193 6.44 -5.18 -7.90
CA GLN A 193 6.97 -4.32 -8.98
C GLN A 193 8.46 -4.47 -9.27
N ASN A 194 9.21 -5.12 -8.38
CA ASN A 194 10.65 -5.32 -8.52
C ASN A 194 11.05 -6.75 -8.12
N ALA A 195 12.26 -7.15 -8.50
CA ALA A 195 12.78 -8.50 -8.26
C ALA A 195 13.02 -8.78 -6.76
N ASP A 196 13.39 -7.76 -5.98
CA ASP A 196 13.66 -7.91 -4.54
C ASP A 196 12.39 -8.25 -3.76
N ASP A 197 11.29 -7.54 -4.02
CA ASP A 197 9.97 -7.81 -3.48
C ASP A 197 9.47 -9.19 -3.95
N TYR A 198 9.72 -9.57 -5.20
CA TYR A 198 9.38 -10.91 -5.71
C TYR A 198 10.11 -12.02 -4.93
N ALA A 199 11.42 -11.88 -4.77
CA ALA A 199 12.24 -12.80 -3.98
C ALA A 199 11.79 -12.84 -2.52
N LEU A 200 11.45 -11.69 -1.92
CA LEU A 200 10.92 -11.63 -0.57
C LEU A 200 9.59 -12.38 -0.45
N MET A 201 8.63 -12.15 -1.35
CA MET A 201 7.34 -12.84 -1.31
C MET A 201 7.52 -14.36 -1.48
N LYS A 202 8.43 -14.82 -2.35
CA LYS A 202 8.79 -16.25 -2.42
C LYS A 202 9.31 -16.78 -1.08
N ARG A 203 10.22 -16.07 -0.40
CA ARG A 203 10.72 -16.45 0.93
C ARG A 203 9.64 -16.44 2.02
N LEU A 204 8.57 -15.67 1.84
CA LEU A 204 7.40 -15.66 2.73
C LEU A 204 6.39 -16.78 2.42
N GLY A 205 6.64 -17.63 1.41
CA GLY A 205 5.83 -18.81 1.11
C GLY A 205 4.84 -18.64 -0.04
N TYR A 206 4.88 -17.53 -0.77
CA TYR A 206 4.01 -17.34 -1.94
C TYR A 206 4.45 -18.23 -3.10
N LYS A 207 3.51 -19.05 -3.60
CA LYS A 207 3.69 -19.90 -4.78
C LYS A 207 3.63 -19.05 -6.05
N GLU A 208 4.31 -19.49 -7.12
CA GLU A 208 4.39 -18.75 -8.39
C GLU A 208 3.01 -18.47 -8.99
N ARG A 209 2.08 -19.43 -8.95
CA ARG A 209 0.68 -19.23 -9.40
C ARG A 209 -0.08 -18.11 -8.66
N CYS A 210 0.42 -17.69 -7.49
CA CYS A 210 -0.18 -16.66 -6.65
C CYS A 210 0.60 -15.34 -6.66
N LEU A 211 1.75 -15.28 -7.34
CA LEU A 211 2.69 -14.16 -7.28
C LEU A 211 3.08 -13.73 -8.69
N ALA A 212 2.79 -12.48 -9.04
CA ALA A 212 3.14 -11.89 -10.33
C ALA A 212 4.12 -10.73 -10.16
N LEU A 213 5.15 -10.69 -11.01
CA LEU A 213 6.04 -9.54 -11.16
C LEU A 213 5.53 -8.67 -12.31
N ILE A 214 4.95 -7.51 -12.01
CA ILE A 214 4.52 -6.50 -12.99
C ILE A 214 5.34 -5.25 -12.76
N ARG A 215 6.29 -4.97 -13.65
CA ARG A 215 7.28 -3.89 -13.48
C ARG A 215 6.62 -2.52 -13.52
N GLY A 216 6.80 -1.76 -12.43
CA GLY A 216 6.36 -0.37 -12.32
C GLY A 216 4.85 -0.16 -12.46
N SER A 217 4.46 1.09 -12.72
CA SER A 217 3.06 1.49 -12.97
C SER A 217 2.84 2.00 -14.40
N GLY A 218 3.87 1.98 -15.25
CA GLY A 218 3.85 2.61 -16.57
C GLY A 218 3.83 4.14 -16.50
N VAL A 219 3.95 4.77 -17.67
CA VAL A 219 3.73 6.21 -17.89
C VAL A 219 2.88 6.37 -19.15
N ASP A 220 2.15 7.47 -19.25
CA ASP A 220 1.44 7.83 -20.46
C ASP A 220 2.45 8.28 -21.54
N ILE A 221 2.65 7.46 -22.56
CA ILE A 221 3.63 7.74 -23.63
C ILE A 221 3.24 8.96 -24.50
N SER A 222 1.98 9.40 -24.45
CA SER A 222 1.55 10.63 -25.12
C SER A 222 1.96 11.88 -24.34
N ALA A 223 2.06 11.78 -23.00
CA ALA A 223 2.55 12.84 -22.13
C ALA A 223 4.07 12.78 -21.92
N PHE A 224 4.64 11.57 -21.94
CA PHE A 224 6.06 11.29 -21.69
C PHE A 224 6.70 10.68 -22.94
N SER A 225 7.07 11.54 -23.89
CA SER A 225 7.91 11.18 -25.02
C SER A 225 9.32 11.73 -24.81
N PRO A 226 10.38 10.98 -25.16
CA PRO A 226 11.74 11.52 -25.17
C PRO A 226 11.79 12.80 -26.01
N ALA A 227 12.13 13.92 -25.39
CA ALA A 227 12.52 15.11 -26.13
C ALA A 227 13.95 14.92 -26.64
N GLY A 228 14.29 15.53 -27.78
CA GLY A 228 15.68 15.54 -28.27
C GLY A 228 16.66 16.06 -27.22
N GLU A 229 17.93 15.68 -27.35
CA GLU A 229 18.99 16.13 -26.43
C GLU A 229 19.05 17.66 -26.40
N LYS A 230 18.80 18.22 -25.22
CA LYS A 230 19.06 19.64 -24.93
C LYS A 230 20.28 19.71 -24.03
N THR A 231 21.36 20.26 -24.55
CA THR A 231 22.54 20.60 -23.74
C THR A 231 22.22 21.83 -22.91
N SER A 232 22.37 21.73 -21.59
CA SER A 232 22.38 22.90 -20.69
C SER A 232 23.82 23.18 -20.26
N GLU A 233 24.22 24.44 -20.27
CA GLU A 233 25.42 24.90 -19.59
C GLU A 233 25.02 25.82 -18.42
N PRO A 234 25.45 25.52 -17.17
CA PRO A 234 26.16 24.31 -16.77
C PRO A 234 25.28 23.04 -16.86
N LYS A 235 25.93 21.88 -16.81
CA LYS A 235 25.22 20.59 -16.78
C LYS A 235 24.34 20.51 -15.55
N SER A 236 23.11 20.03 -15.73
CA SER A 236 22.14 19.90 -14.64
C SER A 236 22.01 18.46 -14.17
N ALA A 237 22.01 18.26 -12.85
CA ALA A 237 21.62 17.01 -12.21
C ALA A 237 20.31 17.25 -11.44
N ILE A 238 19.28 16.45 -11.74
CA ILE A 238 17.94 16.63 -11.15
C ILE A 238 17.63 15.47 -10.22
N PHE A 239 17.24 15.79 -9.00
CA PHE A 239 16.75 14.83 -8.02
C PHE A 239 15.23 14.96 -7.90
N VAL A 240 14.50 13.93 -8.36
CA VAL A 240 13.03 13.93 -8.35
C VAL A 240 12.52 12.91 -7.35
N ALA A 241 12.28 13.35 -6.12
CA ALA A 241 11.71 12.53 -5.06
C ALA A 241 11.19 13.40 -3.92
N ARG A 242 10.38 12.82 -3.02
CA ARG A 242 10.22 13.40 -1.67
C ARG A 242 11.60 13.58 -1.04
N MET A 243 11.78 14.65 -0.26
CA MET A 243 13.06 15.01 0.36
C MET A 243 13.37 14.09 1.55
N LEU A 244 13.66 12.83 1.24
CA LEU A 244 13.89 11.76 2.20
C LEU A 244 15.36 11.35 2.19
N TRP A 245 15.95 11.15 3.38
CA TRP A 245 17.35 10.73 3.51
C TRP A 245 17.60 9.38 2.84
N SER A 246 16.71 8.41 3.05
CA SER A 246 16.80 7.09 2.39
C SER A 246 16.73 7.11 0.86
N LYS A 247 16.39 8.24 0.25
CA LYS A 247 16.40 8.42 -1.21
C LYS A 247 17.75 8.84 -1.77
N GLY A 248 18.78 8.93 -0.93
CA GLY A 248 20.10 9.38 -1.35
C GLY A 248 20.26 10.90 -1.27
N LEU A 249 19.39 11.59 -0.52
CA LEU A 249 19.40 13.05 -0.44
C LEU A 249 20.70 13.56 0.19
N GLY A 250 21.15 12.94 1.29
CA GLY A 250 22.39 13.34 1.94
C GLY A 250 23.61 13.13 1.05
N GLU A 251 23.65 11.99 0.37
CA GLU A 251 24.69 11.61 -0.58
C GLU A 251 24.76 12.59 -1.75
N LEU A 252 23.61 13.05 -2.26
CA LEU A 252 23.55 14.05 -3.31
C LEU A 252 24.10 15.41 -2.85
N ILE A 253 23.72 15.86 -1.64
CA ILE A 253 24.21 17.12 -1.09
C ILE A 253 25.73 17.07 -0.87
N GLU A 254 26.25 15.93 -0.40
CA GLU A 254 27.69 15.77 -0.25
C GLU A 254 28.42 15.76 -1.61
N ALA A 255 27.85 15.09 -2.61
CA ALA A 255 28.37 15.15 -3.97
C ALA A 255 28.38 16.59 -4.53
N ALA A 256 27.36 17.40 -4.24
CA ALA A 256 27.30 18.80 -4.62
C ALA A 256 28.46 19.62 -4.00
N ARG A 257 28.75 19.41 -2.72
CA ARG A 257 29.87 20.07 -2.03
C ARG A 257 31.22 19.69 -2.62
N ILE A 258 31.41 18.41 -2.95
CA ILE A 258 32.63 17.91 -3.60
C ILE A 258 32.80 18.55 -4.99
N LEU A 259 31.73 18.70 -5.77
CA LEU A 259 31.79 19.38 -7.08
C LEU A 259 32.19 20.85 -6.92
N LYS A 260 31.60 21.56 -5.95
CA LYS A 260 31.92 22.95 -5.63
C LYS A 260 33.38 23.10 -5.20
N SER A 261 33.90 22.23 -4.33
CA SER A 261 35.30 22.27 -3.87
C SER A 261 36.31 22.00 -5.00
N ARG A 262 35.92 21.17 -5.98
CA ARG A 262 36.71 20.89 -7.19
C ARG A 262 36.53 21.94 -8.30
N LYS A 263 35.82 23.05 -8.04
CA LYS A 263 35.51 24.12 -9.01
C LYS A 263 34.86 23.58 -10.29
N ARG A 264 33.98 22.58 -10.16
CA ARG A 264 33.19 22.03 -11.26
C ARG A 264 31.83 22.70 -11.26
N ASP A 265 31.50 23.36 -12.36
CA ASP A 265 30.21 24.04 -12.52
C ASP A 265 29.12 23.03 -12.89
N TYR A 266 28.19 22.83 -11.95
CA TYR A 266 27.06 21.91 -12.06
C TYR A 266 25.85 22.51 -11.37
N ARG A 267 24.69 22.46 -12.03
CA ARG A 267 23.41 22.85 -11.45
C ARG A 267 22.72 21.65 -10.83
N LEU A 268 22.58 21.62 -9.51
CA LEU A 268 21.75 20.63 -8.84
C LEU A 268 20.33 21.17 -8.62
N VAL A 269 19.33 20.42 -9.07
CA VAL A 269 17.92 20.79 -8.94
C VAL A 269 17.20 19.74 -8.10
N LEU A 270 16.71 20.13 -6.94
CA LEU A 270 15.87 19.29 -6.09
C LEU A 270 14.40 19.54 -6.44
N VAL A 271 13.69 18.49 -6.87
CA VAL A 271 12.28 18.54 -7.25
C VAL A 271 11.47 17.59 -6.35
N GLY A 272 10.70 18.18 -5.44
CA GLY A 272 9.81 17.48 -4.52
C GLY A 272 9.72 18.19 -3.17
N ASP A 273 8.82 17.71 -2.32
CA ASP A 273 8.52 18.33 -1.03
C ASP A 273 9.11 17.56 0.15
N VAL A 274 9.23 18.25 1.29
CA VAL A 274 9.38 17.61 2.60
C VAL A 274 8.10 16.86 2.96
N ASP A 275 8.23 15.80 3.75
CA ASP A 275 7.12 15.00 4.26
C ASP A 275 7.18 14.99 5.79
N PRO A 276 6.55 15.97 6.47
CA PRO A 276 6.60 16.09 7.93
C PRO A 276 6.00 14.88 8.66
N ALA A 277 5.18 14.07 7.99
CA ALA A 277 4.62 12.85 8.55
C ALA A 277 5.59 11.66 8.46
N ASN A 278 6.71 11.81 7.75
CA ASN A 278 7.74 10.79 7.60
C ASN A 278 9.01 11.21 8.39
N PRO A 279 9.42 10.43 9.41
CA PRO A 279 10.63 10.75 10.19
C PRO A 279 11.93 10.72 9.38
N ASP A 280 11.92 10.11 8.19
CA ASP A 280 13.04 10.09 7.25
C ASP A 280 13.13 11.34 6.36
N SER A 281 12.23 12.32 6.53
CA SER A 281 12.24 13.56 5.76
C SER A 281 13.27 14.55 6.26
N ALA A 282 13.95 15.24 5.33
CA ALA A 282 14.62 16.49 5.62
C ALA A 282 13.61 17.56 6.06
N SER A 283 14.11 18.55 6.79
CA SER A 283 13.33 19.70 7.25
C SER A 283 13.31 20.81 6.20
N LYS A 284 12.38 21.76 6.36
CA LYS A 284 12.37 22.98 5.51
C LYS A 284 13.64 23.82 5.70
N GLN A 285 14.21 23.80 6.90
CA GLN A 285 15.44 24.52 7.22
C GLN A 285 16.63 23.93 6.47
N ASP A 286 16.70 22.59 6.37
CA ASP A 286 17.73 21.91 5.58
C ASP A 286 17.69 22.39 4.13
N LEU A 287 16.51 22.39 3.50
CA LEU A 287 16.34 22.84 2.12
C LEU A 287 16.74 24.30 1.92
N GLN A 288 16.37 25.19 2.86
CA GLN A 288 16.75 26.60 2.81
C GLN A 288 18.26 26.77 2.91
N SER A 289 18.94 25.99 3.75
CA SER A 289 20.39 26.04 3.89
C SER A 289 21.14 25.64 2.61
N TRP A 290 20.54 24.78 1.77
CA TRP A 290 21.15 24.28 0.54
C TRP A 290 20.88 25.12 -0.70
N GLN A 291 20.04 26.16 -0.61
CA GLN A 291 19.78 27.08 -1.73
C GLN A 291 20.93 28.08 -1.99
N SER A 292 22.13 27.84 -1.45
CA SER A 292 23.28 28.76 -1.42
C SER A 292 24.47 28.41 -2.32
#